data_AF-A0A1G1E9K3-F1
#
_entry.id   AF-A0A1G1E9K3-F1
#
_cell.length_a   1.000
_cell.length_b   1.000
_cell.length_c   1.000
_cell.angle_alpha   90.00
_cell.angle_beta   90.00
_cell.angle_gamma   90.00
#
_symmetry.space_group_name_H-M   'P 1'
#
loop_
_entity.id
_entity.type
_entity.pdbx_description
1 polymer ?
#
loop_
_entity_poly.entity_id
_entity_poly.type
_entity_poly.pdbx_seq_one_letter_code
_entity_poly.pdbx_strand_id
1 'polypeptide(L)'
;MKPWLALYRLKIAVRQVAADMQLARLRAVSTNDRYRVVFDVNNNQYDLKKCVTDDCDTANDTVEKDNQELPKGIVFGYKSGAQGPPGGPTGAITDSVTFSSDRASFSPKGTAGQGTVYIKNENDDTVAVTVAETSTGLIRLYHLKPGTTNDWEQIS
;
A
#
# COMPACT_ATOMS: atom_id res chain seq x y z
N MET A 1 -23.10 4.84 -9.12
CA MET A 1 -22.33 3.82 -9.86
C MET A 1 -22.84 2.43 -9.49
N LYS A 2 -22.75 1.40 -10.34
CA LYS A 2 -23.18 0.03 -9.95
C LYS A 2 -22.23 -0.52 -8.87
N PRO A 3 -22.71 -0.99 -7.70
CA PRO A 3 -21.84 -1.37 -6.57
C PRO A 3 -20.77 -2.41 -6.93
N TRP A 4 -21.13 -3.41 -7.73
CA TRP A 4 -20.21 -4.47 -8.15
C TRP A 4 -19.03 -3.97 -9.00
N LEU A 5 -19.23 -2.91 -9.79
CA LEU A 5 -18.18 -2.35 -10.65
C LEU A 5 -17.15 -1.56 -9.83
N ALA A 6 -17.61 -0.84 -8.79
CA ALA A 6 -16.74 -0.11 -7.89
C ALA A 6 -15.85 -1.07 -7.08
N LEU A 7 -16.41 -2.16 -6.56
CA LEU A 7 -15.65 -3.20 -5.87
C LEU A 7 -14.64 -3.90 -6.79
N TYR A 8 -15.02 -4.15 -8.05
CA TYR A 8 -14.12 -4.74 -9.04
C TYR A 8 -12.91 -3.83 -9.31
N ARG A 9 -13.13 -2.53 -9.54
CA ARG A 9 -12.06 -1.55 -9.73
C ARG A 9 -11.16 -1.44 -8.51
N LEU A 10 -11.75 -1.47 -7.31
CA LEU A 10 -11.00 -1.46 -6.05
C LEU A 10 -10.03 -2.65 -5.98
N LYS A 11 -10.53 -3.87 -6.25
CA LYS A 11 -9.70 -5.08 -6.22
C LYS A 11 -8.58 -5.06 -7.27
N ILE A 12 -8.80 -4.46 -8.44
CA ILE A 12 -7.74 -4.28 -9.45
C ILE A 12 -6.70 -3.29 -8.94
N ALA A 13 -7.12 -2.12 -8.47
CA ALA A 13 -6.23 -1.05 -8.00
C ALA A 13 -5.32 -1.55 -6.87
N VAL A 14 -5.89 -2.25 -5.89
CA VAL A 14 -5.14 -2.80 -4.77
C VAL A 14 -4.13 -3.85 -5.25
N ARG A 15 -4.51 -4.74 -6.17
CA ARG A 15 -3.58 -5.73 -6.73
C ARG A 15 -2.45 -5.08 -7.50
N GLN A 16 -2.71 -3.98 -8.21
CA GLN A 16 -1.67 -3.22 -8.90
C GLN A 16 -0.67 -2.62 -7.90
N VAL A 17 -1.15 -1.96 -6.85
CA VAL A 17 -0.29 -1.43 -5.77
C VAL A 17 0.54 -2.55 -5.13
N ALA A 18 -0.08 -3.68 -4.80
CA ALA A 18 0.63 -4.82 -4.24
C ALA A 18 1.66 -5.43 -5.20
N ALA A 19 1.34 -5.51 -6.50
CA ALA A 19 2.27 -5.97 -7.53
C ALA A 19 3.47 -5.04 -7.65
N ASP A 20 3.26 -3.72 -7.57
CA ASP A 20 4.34 -2.73 -7.63
C ASP A 20 5.21 -2.74 -6.36
N MET A 21 4.60 -2.94 -5.19
CA MET A 21 5.36 -3.18 -3.95
C MET A 21 6.17 -4.48 -4.03
N GLN A 22 5.62 -5.56 -4.59
CA GLN A 22 6.36 -6.80 -4.82
C GLN A 22 7.48 -6.60 -5.84
N LEU A 23 7.24 -5.85 -6.90
CA LEU A 23 8.27 -5.48 -7.88
C LEU A 23 9.41 -4.71 -7.21
N ALA A 24 9.10 -3.72 -6.38
CA ALA A 24 10.10 -2.96 -5.62
C ALA A 24 10.94 -3.89 -4.71
N ARG A 25 10.30 -4.84 -4.03
CA ARG A 25 10.99 -5.85 -3.20
C ARG A 25 11.93 -6.73 -4.02
N LEU A 26 11.47 -7.24 -5.17
CA LEU A 26 12.27 -8.09 -6.06
C LEU A 26 13.44 -7.29 -6.68
N ARG A 27 13.20 -6.04 -7.05
CA ARG A 27 14.25 -5.13 -7.53
C ARG A 27 15.30 -4.87 -6.48
N ALA A 28 14.91 -4.61 -5.24
CA ALA A 28 15.85 -4.40 -4.14
C ALA A 28 16.81 -5.59 -3.96
N VAL A 29 16.26 -6.81 -3.96
CA VAL A 29 17.07 -8.04 -3.83
C VAL A 29 17.97 -8.27 -5.04
N SER A 30 17.44 -8.10 -6.26
CA SER A 30 18.17 -8.42 -7.49
C SER A 30 19.28 -7.42 -7.83
N THR A 31 19.11 -6.15 -7.45
CA THR A 31 20.11 -5.09 -7.71
C THR A 31 21.03 -4.86 -6.53
N ASN A 32 20.74 -5.47 -5.38
CA ASN A 32 21.40 -5.20 -4.11
C ASN A 32 21.32 -3.72 -3.68
N ASP A 33 20.27 -3.01 -4.10
CA ASP A 33 20.01 -1.60 -3.77
C ASP A 33 18.69 -1.47 -2.99
N ARG A 34 18.49 -0.34 -2.29
CA ARG A 34 17.22 -0.07 -1.62
C ARG A 34 16.20 0.47 -2.62
N TYR A 35 14.97 -0.03 -2.53
CA TYR A 35 13.85 0.44 -3.34
C TYR A 35 12.71 0.91 -2.45
N ARG A 36 11.88 1.79 -2.98
CA ARG A 36 10.68 2.25 -2.27
C ARG A 36 9.51 2.50 -3.18
N VAL A 37 8.33 2.32 -2.61
CA VAL A 37 7.09 2.89 -3.14
C VAL A 37 6.75 4.13 -2.31
N VAL A 38 6.64 5.28 -2.96
CA VAL A 38 6.33 6.56 -2.33
C VAL A 38 4.88 6.89 -2.65
N PHE A 39 4.04 6.95 -1.62
CA PHE A 39 2.61 7.25 -1.78
C PHE A 39 2.37 8.74 -1.62
N ASP A 40 1.56 9.30 -2.51
CA ASP A 40 1.03 10.66 -2.42
C ASP A 40 -0.49 10.58 -2.28
N VAL A 41 -0.94 10.58 -1.02
CA VAL A 41 -2.36 10.46 -0.67
C VAL A 41 -3.16 11.65 -1.18
N ASN A 42 -2.56 12.84 -1.23
CA ASN A 42 -3.25 14.07 -1.62
C ASN A 42 -3.55 14.11 -3.12
N ASN A 43 -2.60 13.62 -3.94
CA ASN A 43 -2.75 13.53 -5.39
C ASN A 43 -3.26 12.17 -5.87
N ASN A 44 -3.50 11.23 -4.95
CA ASN A 44 -4.02 9.90 -5.24
C ASN A 44 -3.16 9.08 -6.22
N GLN A 45 -1.85 9.21 -6.06
CA GLN A 45 -0.84 8.60 -6.93
C GLN A 45 0.33 8.02 -6.12
N TYR A 46 1.19 7.24 -6.77
CA TYR A 46 2.41 6.75 -6.16
C TYR A 46 3.53 6.54 -7.18
N ASP A 47 4.76 6.53 -6.69
CA ASP A 47 5.97 6.28 -7.49
C ASP A 47 6.70 5.04 -6.99
N LEU A 48 7.37 4.34 -7.92
CA LEU A 48 8.37 3.32 -7.58
C LEU A 48 9.75 3.89 -7.88
N LYS A 49 10.60 3.98 -6.84
CA LYS A 49 11.91 4.61 -6.92
C LYS A 49 13.02 3.69 -6.41
N LYS A 50 14.17 3.75 -7.07
CA LYS A 50 15.45 3.20 -6.62
C LYS A 50 16.19 4.27 -5.81
N CYS A 51 16.61 3.91 -4.60
CA CYS A 51 17.41 4.80 -3.78
C CYS A 51 18.84 4.92 -4.33
N VAL A 52 19.33 6.15 -4.47
CA VAL A 52 20.72 6.40 -4.88
C VAL A 52 21.65 6.50 -3.67
N THR A 53 21.13 6.94 -2.53
CA THR A 53 21.85 6.99 -1.24
C THR A 53 21.10 6.20 -0.18
N ASP A 54 21.76 5.91 0.94
CA ASP A 54 21.14 5.18 2.03
C ASP A 54 19.90 5.88 2.62
N ASP A 55 19.90 7.21 2.60
CA ASP A 55 18.80 8.05 3.09
C ASP A 55 17.62 8.14 2.10
N CYS A 56 17.77 7.59 0.89
CA CYS A 56 16.77 7.65 -0.19
C CYS A 56 16.22 9.08 -0.33
N ASP A 57 17.02 10.01 -0.85
CA ASP A 57 16.52 11.37 -1.11
C ASP A 57 15.59 11.37 -2.32
N THR A 58 14.32 11.74 -2.11
CA THR A 58 13.26 11.75 -3.15
C THR A 58 13.61 12.61 -4.35
N ALA A 59 14.49 13.60 -4.21
CA ALA A 59 14.92 14.46 -5.30
C ALA A 59 15.94 13.81 -6.25
N ASN A 60 16.69 12.82 -5.77
CA ASN A 60 17.83 12.24 -6.50
C ASN A 60 17.64 10.76 -6.85
N ASP A 61 16.61 10.13 -6.31
CA ASP A 61 16.28 8.74 -6.62
C ASP A 61 15.91 8.54 -8.09
N THR A 62 16.32 7.40 -8.64
CA THR A 62 15.90 7.01 -9.99
C THR A 62 14.46 6.53 -9.96
N VAL A 63 13.58 7.20 -10.71
CA VAL A 63 12.17 6.83 -10.86
C VAL A 63 12.04 5.71 -11.88
N GLU A 64 11.53 4.54 -11.46
CA GLU A 64 11.25 3.41 -12.36
C GLU A 64 9.79 3.37 -12.79
N LYS A 65 8.88 3.81 -11.92
CA LYS A 65 7.48 4.10 -12.25
C LYS A 65 7.11 5.45 -11.69
N ASP A 66 6.65 6.33 -12.56
CA ASP A 66 6.32 7.72 -12.25
C ASP A 66 4.80 7.91 -12.27
N ASN A 67 4.26 8.63 -11.29
CA ASN A 67 2.87 9.08 -11.20
C ASN A 67 1.85 7.97 -11.51
N GLN A 68 1.96 6.83 -10.83
CA GLN A 68 0.98 5.76 -10.97
C GLN A 68 -0.32 6.17 -10.29
N GLU A 69 -1.33 6.53 -11.09
CA GLU A 69 -2.64 6.97 -10.59
C GLU A 69 -3.55 5.79 -10.24
N LEU A 70 -4.32 5.94 -9.15
CA LEU A 70 -5.41 5.00 -8.87
C LEU A 70 -6.59 5.25 -9.84
N PRO A 71 -7.33 4.20 -10.24
CA PRO A 71 -8.50 4.35 -11.10
C PRO A 71 -9.55 5.30 -10.52
N LYS A 72 -10.28 6.00 -11.41
CA LYS A 72 -11.37 6.89 -11.01
C LYS A 72 -12.38 6.21 -10.07
N GLY A 73 -12.65 6.89 -8.95
CA GLY A 73 -13.56 6.44 -7.89
C GLY A 73 -12.88 5.54 -6.85
N ILE A 74 -11.57 5.33 -6.96
CA ILE A 74 -10.73 4.64 -5.98
C ILE A 74 -9.74 5.66 -5.41
N VAL A 75 -9.62 5.69 -4.09
CA VAL A 75 -8.72 6.62 -3.40
C VAL A 75 -7.90 5.93 -2.32
N PHE A 76 -6.72 6.45 -2.01
CA PHE A 76 -6.06 6.16 -0.75
C PHE A 76 -6.97 6.66 0.39
N GLY A 77 -7.34 5.75 1.28
CA GLY A 77 -8.36 6.03 2.28
C GLY A 77 -8.99 4.78 2.86
N TYR A 78 -9.81 5.01 3.88
CA TYR A 78 -10.47 3.95 4.64
C TYR A 78 -11.89 4.37 5.04
N LYS A 79 -12.72 3.38 5.33
CA LYS A 79 -14.06 3.56 5.90
C LYS A 79 -13.96 4.22 7.27
N SER A 80 -14.81 5.21 7.52
CA SER A 80 -14.88 5.89 8.83
C SER A 80 -15.11 4.88 9.97
N GLY A 81 -14.35 5.03 11.05
CA GLY A 81 -14.39 4.15 12.22
C GLY A 81 -13.71 2.79 12.04
N ALA A 82 -13.14 2.49 10.86
CA ALA A 82 -12.38 1.27 10.66
C ALA A 82 -11.13 1.22 11.58
N GLN A 83 -10.76 0.01 12.00
CA GLN A 83 -9.66 -0.27 12.90
C GLN A 83 -8.56 -1.05 12.17
N GLY A 84 -7.31 -0.77 12.51
CA GLY A 84 -6.12 -1.41 11.95
C GLY A 84 -5.06 -1.72 13.01
N PRO A 85 -3.96 -2.39 12.62
CA PRO A 85 -3.70 -2.96 11.29
C PRO A 85 -4.57 -4.21 11.02
N PRO A 86 -4.84 -4.57 9.74
CA PRO A 86 -5.76 -5.66 9.40
C PRO A 86 -5.45 -7.04 10.00
N GLY A 87 -4.16 -7.38 10.16
CA GLY A 87 -3.72 -8.67 10.71
C GLY A 87 -3.98 -8.85 12.21
N GLY A 88 -4.42 -7.79 12.89
CA GLY A 88 -4.76 -7.78 14.31
C GLY A 88 -5.11 -6.37 14.74
N PRO A 89 -6.36 -5.91 14.53
CA PRO A 89 -6.72 -4.52 14.78
C PRO A 89 -6.57 -4.13 16.24
N THR A 90 -5.85 -3.02 16.49
CA THR A 90 -5.54 -2.53 17.84
C THR A 90 -6.11 -1.14 18.11
N GLY A 91 -6.50 -0.39 17.07
CA GLY A 91 -7.04 0.95 17.22
C GLY A 91 -7.64 1.50 15.92
N ALA A 92 -8.24 2.69 16.01
CA ALA A 92 -8.80 3.38 14.85
C ALA A 92 -7.70 3.71 13.83
N ILE A 93 -8.02 3.58 12.55
CA ILE A 93 -7.14 4.05 11.47
C ILE A 93 -7.17 5.58 11.48
N THR A 94 -6.00 6.19 11.52
CA THR A 94 -5.79 7.64 11.54
C THR A 94 -5.03 8.14 10.31
N ASP A 95 -4.47 7.22 9.52
CA ASP A 95 -3.73 7.51 8.31
C ASP A 95 -4.03 6.47 7.22
N SER A 96 -4.11 6.94 5.98
CA SER A 96 -4.35 6.07 4.81
C SER A 96 -3.10 5.28 4.44
N VAL A 97 -1.91 5.76 4.80
CA VAL A 97 -0.65 5.07 4.61
C VAL A 97 0.12 5.11 5.92
N THR A 98 0.30 3.96 6.58
CA THR A 98 0.94 3.92 7.91
C THR A 98 2.44 3.67 7.86
N PHE A 99 3.01 3.59 6.65
CA PHE A 99 4.45 3.53 6.48
C PHE A 99 5.10 4.85 6.89
N SER A 100 6.31 4.80 7.44
CA SER A 100 7.03 6.03 7.80
C SER A 100 7.18 6.96 6.59
N SER A 101 6.71 8.19 6.73
CA SER A 101 6.71 9.22 5.67
C SER A 101 6.05 8.78 4.36
N ASP A 102 5.01 7.95 4.45
CA ASP A 102 4.27 7.38 3.33
C ASP A 102 5.13 6.56 2.35
N ARG A 103 6.16 5.88 2.87
CA ARG A 103 7.16 5.16 2.08
C ARG A 103 7.28 3.69 2.48
N ALA A 104 6.85 2.80 1.60
CA ALA A 104 7.16 1.38 1.74
C ALA A 104 8.58 1.12 1.21
N SER A 105 9.57 1.05 2.11
CA SER A 105 10.97 0.82 1.76
C SER A 105 11.38 -0.65 1.90
N PHE A 106 12.00 -1.20 0.86
CA PHE A 106 12.49 -2.57 0.79
C PHE A 106 14.01 -2.58 0.73
N SER A 107 14.63 -3.37 1.61
CA SER A 107 16.08 -3.52 1.67
C SER A 107 16.58 -4.58 0.67
N PRO A 108 17.88 -4.58 0.35
CA PRO A 108 18.52 -5.65 -0.42
C PRO A 108 18.32 -7.07 0.13
N LYS A 109 17.98 -7.20 1.41
CA LYS A 109 17.69 -8.50 2.06
C LYS A 109 16.24 -8.96 1.84
N GLY A 110 15.43 -8.21 1.11
CA GLY A 110 14.01 -8.50 0.88
C GLY A 110 13.12 -8.18 2.07
N THR A 111 13.66 -7.47 3.07
CA THR A 111 12.93 -7.00 4.26
C THR A 111 12.36 -5.61 4.03
N ALA A 112 11.39 -5.17 4.83
CA ALA A 112 10.79 -3.84 4.69
C ALA A 112 10.33 -3.27 6.03
N GLY A 113 10.06 -1.97 6.09
CA GLY A 113 9.33 -1.38 7.22
C GLY A 113 7.91 -1.96 7.34
N GLN A 114 7.37 -2.04 8.56
CA GLN A 114 5.96 -2.39 8.75
C GLN A 114 5.09 -1.21 8.32
N GLY A 115 3.94 -1.51 7.73
CA GLY A 115 2.95 -0.50 7.38
C GLY A 115 1.83 -1.05 6.53
N THR A 116 0.80 -0.24 6.36
CA THR A 116 -0.41 -0.57 5.62
C THR A 116 -0.81 0.59 4.74
N VAL A 117 -1.12 0.31 3.48
CA VAL A 117 -1.83 1.20 2.57
C VAL A 117 -3.30 0.81 2.59
N TYR A 118 -4.18 1.73 2.97
CA TYR A 118 -5.62 1.58 2.88
C TYR A 118 -6.11 2.23 1.59
N ILE A 119 -6.95 1.51 0.86
CA ILE A 119 -7.54 1.95 -0.39
C ILE A 119 -9.05 1.71 -0.30
N LYS A 120 -9.84 2.71 -0.67
CA LYS A 120 -11.30 2.60 -0.67
C LYS A 120 -11.93 3.05 -1.97
N ASN A 121 -13.17 2.64 -2.17
CA ASN A 121 -14.02 3.17 -3.23
C ASN A 121 -15.06 4.17 -2.68
N GLU A 122 -15.87 4.73 -3.58
CA GLU A 122 -16.97 5.66 -3.25
C GLU A 122 -18.07 5.07 -2.34
N ASN A 123 -18.13 3.75 -2.17
CA ASN A 123 -19.09 3.06 -1.29
C ASN A 123 -18.51 2.69 0.07
N ASP A 124 -17.30 3.18 0.40
CA ASP A 124 -16.54 2.83 1.61
C ASP A 124 -16.14 1.34 1.72
N ASP A 125 -16.22 0.55 0.63
CA ASP A 125 -15.51 -0.73 0.60
C ASP A 125 -14.03 -0.44 0.76
N THR A 126 -13.38 -1.05 1.76
CA THR A 126 -11.99 -0.77 2.11
C THR A 126 -11.16 -2.03 1.99
N VAL A 127 -10.05 -1.94 1.27
CA VAL A 127 -9.07 -3.01 1.09
C VAL A 127 -7.71 -2.45 1.49
N ALA A 128 -6.83 -3.30 2.01
CA ALA A 128 -5.54 -2.92 2.53
C ALA A 128 -4.41 -3.75 1.93
N VAL A 129 -3.27 -3.11 1.67
CA VAL A 129 -1.99 -3.74 1.33
C VAL A 129 -1.06 -3.57 2.52
N THR A 130 -0.66 -4.65 3.19
CA THR A 130 0.08 -4.60 4.46
C THR A 130 1.41 -5.32 4.36
N VAL A 131 2.47 -4.70 4.85
CA VAL A 131 3.69 -5.38 5.29
C VAL A 131 3.60 -5.55 6.79
N ALA A 132 3.33 -6.78 7.24
CA ALA A 132 3.00 -7.05 8.64
C ALA A 132 4.25 -7.19 9.53
N GLU A 133 5.38 -7.62 8.99
CA GLU A 133 6.57 -7.96 9.76
C GLU A 133 7.81 -7.39 9.09
N THR A 134 8.62 -6.68 9.87
CA THR A 134 9.81 -6.00 9.35
C THR A 134 10.88 -6.97 8.86
N SER A 135 10.91 -8.19 9.41
CA SER A 135 11.89 -9.23 9.12
C SER A 135 11.66 -9.95 7.78
N THR A 136 10.44 -9.92 7.22
CA THR A 136 10.09 -10.72 6.04
C THR A 136 9.82 -9.87 4.80
N GLY A 137 9.35 -8.63 4.98
CA GLY A 137 8.85 -7.81 3.88
C GLY A 137 7.65 -8.45 3.16
N LEU A 138 6.95 -9.38 3.81
CA LEU A 138 5.83 -10.10 3.22
C LEU A 138 4.64 -9.15 3.05
N ILE A 139 4.21 -8.99 1.81
CA ILE A 139 3.04 -8.17 1.46
C ILE A 139 1.80 -9.06 1.49
N ARG A 140 0.78 -8.63 2.24
CA ARG A 140 -0.51 -9.29 2.38
C ARG A 140 -1.64 -8.34 1.98
N LEU A 141 -2.69 -8.89 1.41
CA LEU A 141 -3.89 -8.17 1.02
C LEU A 141 -5.02 -8.49 2.00
N TYR A 142 -5.80 -7.49 2.39
CA TYR A 142 -6.95 -7.67 3.26
C TYR A 142 -8.15 -6.89 2.75
N HIS A 143 -9.35 -7.41 2.97
CA HIS A 143 -10.60 -6.72 2.70
C HIS A 143 -11.39 -6.57 4.01
N LEU A 144 -11.86 -5.37 4.30
CA LEU A 144 -12.73 -5.15 5.46
C LEU A 144 -14.09 -5.75 5.15
N LYS A 145 -14.58 -6.66 6.01
CA LYS A 145 -15.87 -7.30 5.75
C LYS A 145 -17.01 -6.25 5.73
N PRO A 146 -17.99 -6.39 4.82
CA PRO A 146 -19.12 -5.47 4.78
C PRO A 146 -19.83 -5.36 6.12
N GLY A 147 -20.19 -4.14 6.52
CA GLY A 147 -20.89 -3.88 7.78
C GLY A 147 -20.04 -3.91 9.05
N THR A 148 -18.75 -4.28 8.98
CA THR A 148 -17.85 -4.29 10.14
C THR A 148 -16.94 -3.07 10.15
N THR A 149 -16.20 -2.89 11.25
CA THR A 149 -15.13 -1.89 11.38
C THR A 149 -13.79 -2.50 11.76
N ASN A 150 -13.74 -3.77 12.16
CA ASN A 150 -12.53 -4.41 12.68
C ASN A 150 -12.38 -5.88 12.26
N ASP A 151 -13.24 -6.38 11.39
CA ASP A 151 -13.15 -7.76 10.90
C ASP A 151 -12.61 -7.74 9.46
N TRP A 152 -11.35 -8.09 9.33
CA TRP A 152 -10.62 -8.14 8.06
C TRP A 152 -10.48 -9.58 7.58
N GLU A 153 -10.82 -9.83 6.32
CA GLU A 153 -10.48 -11.08 5.65
C GLU A 153 -9.18 -10.91 4.87
N GLN A 154 -8.21 -11.81 5.08
CA GLN A 154 -7.04 -11.86 4.22
C GLN A 154 -7.46 -12.41 2.85
N ILE A 155 -7.09 -11.71 1.78
CA ILE A 155 -7.38 -12.12 0.41
C ILE A 155 -6.07 -12.50 -0.31
N SER A 156 -6.19 -13.45 -1.24
CA SER A 156 -5.12 -13.94 -2.11
C SER A 156 -4.86 -12.96 -3.27
#